data_AF-A0A286IKX7-F1
#
_entry.id   AF-A0A286IKX7-F1
#
_cell.length_a   1.000
_cell.length_b   1.000
_cell.length_c   1.000
_cell.angle_alpha   90.00
_cell.angle_beta   90.00
_cell.angle_gamma   90.00
#
_symmetry.space_group_name_H-M   'P 1'
#
loop_
_entity.id
_entity.type
_entity.pdbx_description
1 polymer ?
#
loop_
_entity_poly.entity_id
_entity_poly.type
_entity_poly.pdbx_seq_one_letter_code
_entity_poly.pdbx_strand_id
1 'polypeptide(L)'
;MKPLSNNLNVHLFSLTIGEFVQLQKSLISEEIKNISPKTGEDQQKSLFNFNQAAEYLNVSKPTFSKLRKSGKIKGMKVSENRILFSKVDLDMYLQNCREN
;
A
#
# COMPACT_ATOMS: atom_id res chain seq x y z
N MET A 1 46.24 50.98 -14.35
CA MET A 1 45.15 49.97 -14.40
C MET A 1 45.61 48.75 -13.61
N LYS A 2 44.92 48.38 -12.53
CA LYS A 2 45.22 47.18 -11.74
C LYS A 2 44.35 46.02 -12.24
N PRO A 3 44.88 44.80 -12.46
CA PRO A 3 44.03 43.67 -12.82
C PRO A 3 43.21 43.24 -11.61
N LEU A 4 41.91 43.07 -11.83
CA LEU A 4 40.96 42.52 -10.87
C LEU A 4 41.15 40.99 -10.88
N SER A 5 41.96 40.46 -9.96
CA SER A 5 42.05 39.02 -9.76
C SER A 5 40.76 38.56 -9.09
N ASN A 6 39.79 38.12 -9.90
CA ASN A 6 38.57 37.52 -9.41
C ASN A 6 38.94 36.25 -8.63
N ASN A 7 38.89 36.32 -7.29
CA ASN A 7 38.88 35.17 -6.41
C ASN A 7 37.57 34.40 -6.62
N LEU A 8 37.46 33.67 -7.72
CA LEU A 8 36.51 32.58 -7.82
C LEU A 8 37.06 31.44 -6.95
N ASN A 9 36.74 31.50 -5.66
CA ASN A 9 36.81 30.35 -4.77
C ASN A 9 35.72 29.36 -5.23
N VAL A 10 35.96 28.70 -6.35
CA VAL A 10 35.15 27.56 -6.78
C VAL A 10 35.64 26.40 -5.94
N HIS A 11 34.94 26.15 -4.84
CA HIS A 11 35.18 24.97 -4.04
C HIS A 11 34.83 23.76 -4.90
N LEU A 12 35.81 23.21 -5.61
CA LEU A 12 35.63 21.98 -6.37
C LEU A 12 35.34 20.88 -5.35
N PHE A 13 34.13 20.34 -5.41
CA PHE A 13 33.84 19.13 -4.67
C PHE A 13 34.58 17.98 -5.37
N SER A 14 35.51 17.37 -4.65
CA SER A 14 36.15 16.13 -5.07
C SER A 14 35.58 15.01 -4.24
N LEU A 15 34.97 14.02 -4.89
CA LEU A 15 34.59 12.77 -4.27
C LEU A 15 35.56 11.69 -4.72
N THR A 16 36.00 10.87 -3.79
CA THR A 16 36.61 9.59 -4.12
C THR A 16 35.57 8.68 -4.78
N ILE A 17 36.05 7.68 -5.53
CA ILE A 17 35.16 6.69 -6.16
C ILE A 17 34.30 5.98 -5.11
N GLY A 18 34.85 5.71 -3.92
CA GLY A 18 34.12 5.09 -2.82
C GLY A 18 32.97 5.97 -2.31
N GLU A 19 33.21 7.26 -2.13
CA GLU A 19 32.19 8.22 -1.69
C GLU A 19 31.11 8.42 -2.75
N PHE A 20 31.49 8.44 -4.04
CA PHE A 20 30.52 8.49 -5.14
C PHE A 20 29.60 7.27 -5.16
N VAL A 21 30.15 6.07 -4.96
CA VAL A 21 29.35 4.83 -4.88
C VAL A 21 28.40 4.86 -3.68
N GLN A 22 28.82 5.40 -2.54
CA GLN A 22 27.95 5.55 -1.36
C GLN A 22 26.83 6.56 -1.61
N LEU A 23 27.13 7.69 -2.23
CA LEU A 23 26.15 8.71 -2.61
C LEU A 23 25.12 8.15 -3.60
N GLN A 24 25.57 7.38 -4.59
CA GLN A 24 24.67 6.74 -5.54
C GLN A 24 23.72 5.77 -4.83
N LYS A 25 24.22 4.97 -3.87
CA LYS A 25 23.41 4.04 -3.07
C LYS A 25 22.39 4.75 -2.18
N SER A 26 22.75 5.89 -1.57
CA SER A 26 21.81 6.63 -0.72
C SER A 26 20.67 7.23 -1.54
N LEU A 27 20.98 7.87 -2.67
CA LEU A 27 19.98 8.46 -3.57
C LEU A 27 19.02 7.40 -4.11
N ILE A 28 19.54 6.25 -4.56
CA ILE A 28 18.70 5.14 -5.02
C ILE A 28 17.82 4.61 -3.89
N SER A 29 18.33 4.49 -2.67
CA SER A 29 17.55 4.00 -1.52
C SER A 29 16.42 4.95 -1.14
N GLU A 30 16.64 6.26 -1.23
CA GLU A 30 15.62 7.29 -1.00
C GLU A 30 14.52 7.24 -2.08
N GLU A 31 14.90 7.16 -3.35
CA GLU A 31 13.94 7.03 -4.45
C GLU A 31 13.17 5.71 -4.39
N ILE A 32 13.82 4.60 -4.06
CA ILE A 32 13.13 3.31 -3.87
C ILE A 32 12.12 3.39 -2.72
N LYS A 33 12.39 4.14 -1.63
CA LYS A 33 11.39 4.36 -0.57
C LYS A 33 10.18 5.16 -1.04
N ASN A 34 10.36 6.06 -2.00
CA ASN A 34 9.28 6.87 -2.57
C ASN A 34 8.47 6.10 -3.64
N ILE A 35 9.12 5.21 -4.40
CA ILE A 35 8.51 4.40 -5.47
C ILE A 35 7.94 3.09 -4.95
N SER A 36 8.48 2.55 -3.85
CA SER A 36 7.85 1.41 -3.17
C SER A 36 6.41 1.78 -2.89
N PRO A 37 5.42 0.96 -3.30
CA PRO A 37 4.06 1.20 -2.88
C PRO A 37 4.13 1.23 -1.37
N LYS A 38 3.86 2.39 -0.77
CA LYS A 38 3.54 2.47 0.64
C LYS A 38 2.41 1.46 0.81
N THR A 39 2.72 0.27 1.29
CA THR A 39 1.79 -0.51 2.12
C THR A 39 1.58 0.39 3.32
N GLY A 40 0.75 1.41 3.11
CA GLY A 40 0.28 2.31 4.13
C GLY A 40 -0.58 1.46 5.02
N GLU A 41 0.01 0.96 6.09
CA GLU A 41 -0.68 0.25 7.15
C GLU A 41 -1.71 1.14 7.85
N ASP A 42 -1.75 2.45 7.58
CA ASP A 42 -2.58 3.38 8.35
C ASP A 42 -3.79 4.00 7.64
N GLN A 43 -4.06 3.70 6.36
CA GLN A 43 -5.31 4.15 5.69
C GLN A 43 -5.86 3.16 4.65
N GLN A 44 -5.52 1.88 4.73
CA GLN A 44 -6.17 0.84 3.93
C GLN A 44 -7.64 0.72 4.35
N LYS A 45 -8.53 1.30 3.54
CA LYS A 45 -9.93 0.88 3.41
C LYS A 45 -9.96 -0.64 3.57
N SER A 46 -10.52 -1.12 4.68
CA SER A 46 -10.50 -2.52 5.10
C SER A 46 -11.30 -3.39 4.13
N LEU A 47 -10.70 -3.62 2.97
CA LEU A 47 -11.25 -4.33 1.84
C LEU A 47 -10.65 -5.72 1.83
N PHE A 48 -11.51 -6.71 2.02
CA PHE A 48 -11.15 -8.11 2.05
C PHE A 48 -11.38 -8.72 0.68
N ASN A 49 -10.46 -9.54 0.21
CA ASN A 49 -10.74 -10.46 -0.88
C ASN A 49 -11.65 -11.61 -0.37
N PHE A 50 -12.10 -12.48 -1.27
CA PHE A 50 -13.03 -13.57 -0.92
C PHE A 50 -12.49 -14.49 0.18
N ASN A 51 -11.21 -14.86 0.14
CA ASN A 51 -10.62 -15.75 1.14
C ASN A 51 -10.54 -15.05 2.50
N GLN A 52 -10.03 -13.83 2.53
CA GLN A 52 -9.91 -13.04 3.75
C GLN A 52 -11.28 -12.76 4.38
N ALA A 53 -12.32 -12.53 3.57
CA ALA A 53 -13.67 -12.31 4.07
C ALA A 53 -14.29 -13.59 4.67
N ALA A 54 -14.02 -14.76 4.08
CA ALA A 54 -14.46 -16.04 4.62
C ALA A 54 -13.76 -16.36 5.95
N GLU A 55 -12.45 -16.09 6.02
CA GLU A 55 -11.65 -16.21 7.25
C GLU A 55 -12.13 -15.24 8.34
N TYR A 56 -12.43 -13.99 7.96
CA TYR A 56 -12.94 -12.97 8.88
C TYR A 56 -14.25 -13.39 9.56
N LEU A 57 -15.17 -13.98 8.80
CA LEU A 57 -16.43 -14.51 9.33
C LEU A 57 -16.29 -15.91 9.96
N ASN A 58 -15.08 -16.49 9.93
CA ASN A 58 -14.78 -17.85 10.39
C ASN A 58 -15.70 -18.91 9.78
N VAL A 59 -15.92 -18.83 8.46
CA VAL A 59 -16.75 -19.78 7.70
C VAL A 59 -15.97 -20.40 6.54
N SER A 60 -16.41 -21.58 6.11
CA SER A 60 -15.84 -22.20 4.91
C SER A 60 -16.10 -21.36 3.65
N LYS A 61 -15.19 -21.41 2.68
CA LYS A 61 -15.36 -20.79 1.34
C LYS A 61 -16.69 -21.13 0.66
N PRO A 62 -17.16 -22.39 0.63
CA PRO A 62 -18.47 -22.71 0.04
C PRO A 62 -19.63 -22.11 0.84
N THR A 63 -19.54 -22.05 2.17
CA THR A 63 -20.54 -21.35 3.00
C THR A 63 -20.58 -19.86 2.67
N PHE A 64 -19.42 -19.18 2.62
CA PHE A 64 -19.34 -17.77 2.26
C PHE A 64 -19.88 -17.50 0.85
N SER A 65 -19.63 -18.40 -0.10
CA SER A 65 -20.20 -18.32 -1.45
C SER A 65 -21.74 -18.34 -1.43
N LYS A 66 -22.35 -19.20 -0.60
CA LYS A 66 -23.80 -19.24 -0.42
C LYS A 66 -24.34 -17.95 0.22
N LEU A 67 -23.65 -17.42 1.23
CA LEU A 67 -24.03 -16.16 1.89
C LEU A 67 -24.02 -14.98 0.90
N ARG A 68 -22.99 -14.90 0.05
CA ARG A 68 -22.93 -13.90 -1.01
C ARG A 68 -24.04 -14.09 -2.05
N LYS A 69 -24.23 -15.32 -2.54
CA LYS A 69 -25.26 -15.63 -3.57
C LYS A 69 -26.68 -15.36 -3.07
N SER A 70 -26.93 -15.53 -1.77
CA SER A 70 -28.21 -15.20 -1.13
C SER A 70 -28.39 -13.71 -0.84
N GLY A 71 -27.40 -12.86 -1.16
CA GLY A 71 -27.46 -11.42 -0.96
C GLY A 71 -27.27 -10.96 0.49
N LYS A 72 -26.95 -11.88 1.42
CA LYS A 72 -26.72 -11.56 2.84
C LYS A 72 -25.44 -10.74 3.07
N ILE A 73 -24.48 -10.86 2.16
CA ILE A 73 -23.22 -10.12 2.19
C ILE A 73 -23.03 -9.45 0.84
N LYS A 74 -22.94 -8.12 0.83
CA LYS A 74 -22.71 -7.32 -0.38
C LYS A 74 -21.22 -7.31 -0.70
N GLY A 75 -20.89 -7.54 -1.97
CA GLY A 75 -19.53 -7.44 -2.50
C GLY A 75 -19.45 -6.33 -3.54
N MET A 76 -18.34 -5.60 -3.54
CA MET A 76 -18.03 -4.56 -4.51
C MET A 76 -17.22 -5.17 -5.67
N LYS A 77 -17.75 -5.09 -6.89
CA LYS A 77 -17.01 -5.51 -8.09
C LYS A 77 -15.99 -4.44 -8.45
N VAL A 78 -14.70 -4.79 -8.45
CA VAL A 78 -13.58 -3.88 -8.74
C VAL A 78 -13.05 -4.08 -10.16
N SER A 79 -13.13 -5.31 -10.68
CA SER A 79 -12.88 -5.63 -12.08
C SER A 79 -13.73 -6.83 -12.50
N GLU A 80 -13.63 -7.26 -13.75
CA GLU A 80 -14.43 -8.36 -14.29
C GLU A 80 -14.38 -9.63 -13.42
N ASN A 81 -13.19 -9.95 -12.89
CA ASN A 81 -12.92 -11.15 -12.09
C ASN A 81 -12.60 -10.87 -10.61
N ARG A 82 -12.67 -9.61 -10.16
CA ARG A 82 -12.29 -9.23 -8.79
C ARG A 82 -13.45 -8.62 -8.04
N ILE A 83 -13.80 -9.24 -6.91
CA ILE A 83 -14.77 -8.75 -5.94
C ILE A 83 -14.08 -8.56 -4.61
N LEU A 84 -14.33 -7.41 -3.97
CA LEU A 84 -13.85 -7.10 -2.63
C LEU A 84 -15.03 -6.86 -1.69
N PHE A 85 -14.79 -7.03 -0.40
CA PHE A 85 -15.79 -6.92 0.66
C PHE A 85 -15.32 -5.87 1.66
N SER A 86 -16.19 -4.95 2.04
CA SER A 86 -15.84 -3.97 3.08
C SER A 86 -15.99 -4.59 4.47
N LYS A 87 -15.16 -4.16 5.42
CA LYS A 87 -15.31 -4.54 6.83
C LYS A 87 -16.72 -4.24 7.36
N VAL A 88 -17.26 -3.08 7.02
CA VAL A 88 -18.58 -2.63 7.46
C VAL A 88 -19.67 -3.61 7.06
N ASP A 89 -19.63 -4.12 5.82
CA ASP A 89 -20.60 -5.11 5.35
C ASP A 89 -20.49 -6.45 6.11
N LEU A 90 -19.27 -6.87 6.43
CA LEU A 90 -19.01 -8.10 7.17
C LEU A 90 -19.44 -7.96 8.64
N ASP A 91 -19.16 -6.83 9.28
CA ASP A 91 -19.58 -6.54 10.66
C ASP A 91 -21.10 -6.45 10.78
N MET A 92 -21.77 -5.82 9.81
CA MET A 92 -23.23 -5.76 9.75
C MET A 92 -23.84 -7.16 9.67
N TYR A 93 -23.24 -8.07 8.91
CA TYR A 93 -23.68 -9.47 8.87
C TYR A 93 -23.53 -10.15 10.24
N LEU A 94 -22.39 -9.98 10.92
CA LEU A 94 -22.17 -10.54 12.26
C LEU A 94 -23.17 -10.00 13.28
N GLN A 95 -23.49 -8.71 13.21
CA GLN A 95 -24.46 -8.09 14.10
C GLN A 95 -25.87 -8.67 13.89
N ASN A 96 -26.31 -8.80 12.63
CA ASN A 96 -27.60 -9.40 12.30
C ASN A 96 -27.71 -10.86 12.77
N CYS A 97 -26.60 -11.61 12.80
CA CYS A 97 -26.58 -12.97 13.32
C CYS A 97 -26.64 -13.05 14.85
N ARG A 98 -26.33 -11.97 15.58
CA ARG A 98 -26.42 -11.92 17.06
C ARG A 98 -27.81 -11.50 17.55
N GLU A 99 -28.54 -10.76 16.74
CA GLU A 99 -29.87 -10.21 17.07
C GLU A 99 -31.03 -11.17 16.71
N ASN A 100 -30.73 -12.33 16.10
CA ASN A 100 -31.68 -13.41 15.83
C ASN A 100 -31.30 -14.67 16.61
#